data_AF-X6GXF3-F1
#
_entry.id   AF-X6GXF3-F1
#
_cell.length_a   1.000
_cell.length_b   1.000
_cell.length_c   1.000
_cell.angle_alpha   90.00
_cell.angle_beta   90.00
_cell.angle_gamma   90.00
#
_symmetry.space_group_name_H-M   'P 1'
#
loop_
_entity.id
_entity.type
_entity.pdbx_description
1 polymer ?
#
loop_
_entity_poly.entity_id
_entity_poly.type
_entity_poly.pdbx_seq_one_letter_code
_entity_poly.pdbx_strand_id
1 'polypeptide(L)'
;MTQTAAAGTHPLDHLVLPTQSLEVARARLTALGFVVAPTGIHPFGTENCCVFLADGTYLEPLAVGDEQVATKAIADGNVFVTRDRAYRDSNGDEGFSAIVLGTGNADADHARYVGAGISAGDMLGFSRAFTDPAGKSDIASFKLAFAAGAEATDAFLFACERVNAPDVDRTALQAHANGATGIVEILAISDAPGKQHGLISVAVDDPAADRQGGRFPLPNADLSVLDGPAFTARFGLPAGAPTDLRFAAVVFSVGNAHVTSRLLAANSVQHDIAGNDIVVRPAPGQGAAFIFREIP
;
A
#
# COMPACT_ATOMS: atom_id res chain seq x y z
N MET A 1 3.22 14.03 26.55
CA MET A 1 2.77 12.76 27.13
C MET A 1 2.37 11.88 25.96
N THR A 2 3.24 10.95 25.60
CA THR A 2 3.02 9.98 24.52
C THR A 2 1.92 9.04 24.96
N GLN A 3 0.77 9.12 24.29
CA GLN A 3 -0.33 8.21 24.50
C GLN A 3 0.12 6.85 23.94
N THR A 4 0.44 5.91 24.82
CA THR A 4 0.69 4.52 24.43
C THR A 4 -0.59 4.02 23.76
N ALA A 5 -0.55 3.80 22.45
CA ALA A 5 -1.69 3.25 21.73
C ALA A 5 -2.01 1.86 22.32
N ALA A 6 -3.28 1.65 22.66
CA ALA A 6 -3.77 0.42 23.27
C ALA A 6 -3.65 -0.78 22.31
N ALA A 7 -3.58 -1.99 22.89
CA ALA A 7 -3.72 -3.25 22.15
C ALA A 7 -4.99 -3.23 21.28
N GLY A 8 -4.85 -3.60 20.00
CA GLY A 8 -5.95 -3.63 19.05
C GLY A 8 -5.43 -3.69 17.61
N THR A 9 -6.28 -4.18 16.70
CA THR A 9 -5.97 -4.36 15.28
C THR A 9 -5.34 -3.11 14.66
N HIS A 10 -4.21 -3.25 13.94
CA HIS A 10 -3.53 -2.13 13.31
C HIS A 10 -4.37 -1.54 12.15
N PRO A 11 -4.52 -0.21 12.05
CA PRO A 11 -5.09 0.44 10.87
C PRO A 11 -4.20 0.28 9.64
N LEU A 12 -4.79 0.41 8.47
CA LEU A 12 -4.06 0.63 7.24
C LEU A 12 -3.36 1.99 7.30
N ASP A 13 -2.05 2.02 7.01
CA ASP A 13 -1.27 3.24 6.87
C ASP A 13 -1.16 3.64 5.39
N HIS A 14 -0.56 2.77 4.57
CA HIS A 14 -0.41 3.00 3.13
C HIS A 14 -0.12 1.74 2.34
N LEU A 15 -0.08 1.89 1.01
CA LEU A 15 0.23 0.83 0.05
C LEU A 15 1.50 1.17 -0.71
N VAL A 16 2.43 0.23 -0.83
CA VAL A 16 3.68 0.39 -1.60
C VAL A 16 3.48 -0.19 -3.00
N LEU A 17 3.65 0.66 -4.00
CA LEU A 17 3.38 0.36 -5.41
C LEU A 17 4.66 0.53 -6.23
N PRO A 18 5.51 -0.51 -6.38
CA PRO A 18 6.64 -0.46 -7.30
C PRO A 18 6.22 0.04 -8.68
N THR A 19 6.96 1.00 -9.20
CA THR A 19 6.82 1.54 -10.57
C THR A 19 8.20 1.58 -11.23
N GLN A 20 8.24 1.52 -12.55
CA GLN A 20 9.46 1.68 -13.33
C GLN A 20 10.04 3.09 -13.15
N SER A 21 9.18 4.11 -13.10
CA SER A 21 9.58 5.48 -12.81
C SER A 21 8.45 6.28 -12.16
N LEU A 22 8.81 7.33 -11.42
CA LEU A 22 7.81 8.24 -10.86
C LEU A 22 7.10 9.08 -11.93
N GLU A 23 7.70 9.27 -13.11
CA GLU A 23 7.05 9.95 -14.24
C GLU A 23 5.84 9.14 -14.73
N VAL A 24 6.03 7.83 -14.93
CA VAL A 24 4.97 6.91 -15.37
C VAL A 24 3.84 6.87 -14.33
N ALA A 25 4.19 6.73 -13.05
CA ALA A 25 3.20 6.76 -11.96
C ALA A 25 2.44 8.09 -11.90
N ARG A 26 3.15 9.23 -11.96
CA ARG A 26 2.52 10.56 -11.94
C ARG A 26 1.55 10.73 -13.10
N ALA A 27 1.96 10.39 -14.31
CA ALA A 27 1.13 10.51 -15.50
C ALA A 27 -0.14 9.64 -15.35
N ARG A 28 0.03 8.38 -14.92
CA ARG A 28 -1.09 7.45 -14.75
C ARG A 28 -2.07 7.90 -13.66
N LEU A 29 -1.56 8.22 -12.48
CA LEU A 29 -2.39 8.61 -11.33
C LEU A 29 -3.10 9.95 -11.56
N THR A 30 -2.44 10.89 -12.25
CA THR A 30 -3.07 12.17 -12.66
C THR A 30 -4.20 11.92 -13.67
N ALA A 31 -3.99 11.04 -14.65
CA ALA A 31 -5.04 10.66 -15.60
C ALA A 31 -6.23 9.96 -14.92
N LEU A 32 -6.00 9.27 -13.80
CA LEU A 32 -7.03 8.70 -12.94
C LEU A 32 -7.71 9.74 -12.03
N GLY A 33 -7.29 11.01 -12.07
CA GLY A 33 -7.88 12.11 -11.30
C GLY A 33 -7.35 12.27 -9.88
N PHE A 34 -6.25 11.61 -9.53
CA PHE A 34 -5.57 11.82 -8.25
C PHE A 34 -4.66 13.05 -8.29
N VAL A 35 -4.45 13.64 -7.12
CA VAL A 35 -3.41 14.66 -6.90
C VAL A 35 -2.18 13.93 -6.39
N VAL A 36 -1.06 14.08 -7.10
CA VAL A 36 0.19 13.37 -6.79
C VAL A 36 1.18 14.35 -6.15
N ALA A 37 1.64 14.03 -4.94
CA ALA A 37 2.54 14.86 -4.15
C ALA A 37 3.93 15.00 -4.80
N PRO A 38 4.73 16.03 -4.48
CA PRO A 38 6.12 16.15 -4.91
C PRO A 38 6.98 14.93 -4.56
N THR A 39 8.13 14.78 -5.22
CA THR A 39 8.99 13.62 -5.03
C THR A 39 9.59 13.61 -3.63
N GLY A 40 9.44 12.50 -2.92
CA GLY A 40 10.16 12.21 -1.69
C GLY A 40 11.37 11.32 -1.97
N ILE A 41 12.53 11.64 -1.39
CA ILE A 41 13.75 10.85 -1.52
C ILE A 41 13.99 10.09 -0.22
N HIS A 42 14.19 8.78 -0.32
CA HIS A 42 14.62 7.96 0.81
C HIS A 42 16.16 7.96 0.91
N PRO A 43 16.72 7.89 2.13
CA PRO A 43 18.18 7.89 2.33
C PRO A 43 18.86 6.60 1.84
N PHE A 44 18.09 5.64 1.32
CA PHE A 44 18.53 4.33 0.85
C PHE A 44 18.26 4.13 -0.66
N GLY A 45 18.16 5.22 -1.44
CA GLY A 45 18.24 5.17 -2.91
C GLY A 45 16.92 4.99 -3.65
N THR A 46 15.80 4.78 -2.95
CA THR A 46 14.46 4.84 -3.57
C THR A 46 13.85 6.23 -3.47
N GLU A 47 12.88 6.51 -4.34
CA GLU A 47 12.08 7.73 -4.33
C GLU A 47 10.60 7.42 -4.50
N ASN A 48 9.72 8.32 -4.03
CA ASN A 48 8.28 8.14 -4.11
C ASN A 48 7.51 9.38 -4.59
N CYS A 49 6.26 9.20 -5.02
CA CYS A 49 5.32 10.27 -5.32
C CYS A 49 3.93 9.98 -4.73
N CYS A 50 3.75 10.25 -3.44
CA CYS A 50 2.57 9.82 -2.71
C CYS A 50 1.24 10.41 -3.24
N VAL A 51 0.16 9.65 -3.08
CA VAL A 51 -1.23 10.13 -3.22
C VAL A 51 -1.90 10.05 -1.86
N PHE A 52 -2.14 11.20 -1.22
CA PHE A 52 -2.71 11.27 0.14
C PHE A 52 -4.23 11.35 0.09
N LEU A 53 -4.91 10.52 0.88
CA LEU A 53 -6.37 10.50 0.98
C LEU A 53 -6.85 11.21 2.27
N ALA A 54 -8.13 11.59 2.29
CA ALA A 54 -8.71 12.36 3.39
C ALA A 54 -8.87 11.53 4.68
N ASP A 55 -8.99 10.21 4.56
CA ASP A 55 -9.03 9.27 5.69
C ASP A 55 -7.66 9.01 6.35
N GLY A 56 -6.60 9.65 5.84
CA GLY A 56 -5.23 9.53 6.35
C GLY A 56 -4.41 8.42 5.70
N THR A 57 -5.02 7.56 4.88
CA THR A 57 -4.31 6.54 4.10
C THR A 57 -3.64 7.17 2.88
N TYR A 58 -2.67 6.48 2.28
CA TYR A 58 -2.05 6.94 1.04
C TYR A 58 -1.53 5.81 0.16
N LEU A 59 -1.30 6.14 -1.11
CA LEU A 59 -0.54 5.30 -2.04
C LEU A 59 0.89 5.81 -2.09
N GLU A 60 1.86 4.89 -2.12
CA GLU A 60 3.28 5.16 -2.30
C GLU A 60 3.77 4.49 -3.60
N PRO A 61 3.62 5.14 -4.76
CA PRO A 61 4.39 4.77 -5.94
C PRO A 61 5.88 4.89 -5.64
N LEU A 62 6.63 3.82 -5.87
CA LEU A 62 8.02 3.68 -5.46
C LEU A 62 8.92 3.32 -6.64
N ALA A 63 9.93 4.14 -6.90
CA ALA A 63 10.96 3.89 -7.91
C ALA A 63 12.35 3.81 -7.26
N VAL A 64 13.30 3.16 -7.93
CA VAL A 64 14.72 3.24 -7.58
C VAL A 64 15.29 4.52 -8.21
N GLY A 65 15.60 5.52 -7.37
CA GLY A 65 16.12 6.82 -7.81
C GLY A 65 17.65 6.86 -7.92
N ASP A 66 18.34 6.10 -7.07
CA ASP A 66 19.80 5.92 -7.09
C ASP A 66 20.14 4.44 -6.87
N GLU A 67 20.47 3.76 -7.96
CA GLU A 67 20.81 2.34 -7.99
C GLU A 67 22.07 2.00 -7.18
N GLN A 68 23.05 2.89 -7.11
CA GLN A 68 24.28 2.66 -6.35
C GLN A 68 24.01 2.73 -4.85
N VAL A 69 23.23 3.74 -4.43
CA VAL A 69 22.81 3.87 -3.02
C VAL A 69 21.90 2.73 -2.62
N ALA A 70 20.96 2.32 -3.47
CA ALA A 70 20.08 1.17 -3.21
C ALA A 70 20.87 -0.14 -3.08
N THR A 71 21.79 -0.41 -4.01
CA THR A 71 22.68 -1.59 -3.95
C THR A 71 23.53 -1.60 -2.68
N LYS A 72 24.09 -0.44 -2.31
CA LYS A 72 24.85 -0.31 -1.06
C LYS A 72 23.96 -0.55 0.17
N ALA A 73 22.74 0.00 0.19
CA ALA A 73 21.81 -0.18 1.29
C ALA A 73 21.41 -1.66 1.45
N ILE A 74 21.21 -2.39 0.35
CA ILE A 74 20.99 -3.85 0.38
C ILE A 74 22.20 -4.55 1.02
N ALA A 75 23.42 -4.23 0.58
CA ALA A 75 24.64 -4.81 1.14
C ALA A 75 24.85 -4.49 2.63
N ASP A 76 24.36 -3.33 3.08
CA ASP A 76 24.40 -2.88 4.48
C ASP A 76 23.19 -3.42 5.30
N GLY A 77 22.36 -4.31 4.73
CA GLY A 77 21.28 -5.01 5.43
C GLY A 77 19.92 -4.27 5.48
N ASN A 78 19.70 -3.27 4.62
CA ASN A 78 18.42 -2.57 4.56
C ASN A 78 17.31 -3.48 4.00
N VAL A 79 16.40 -3.89 4.88
CA VAL A 79 15.34 -4.85 4.56
C VAL A 79 14.33 -4.31 3.54
N PHE A 80 14.01 -3.01 3.58
CA PHE A 80 13.02 -2.42 2.66
C PHE A 80 13.46 -2.54 1.20
N VAL A 81 14.67 -2.09 0.87
CA VAL A 81 15.19 -2.18 -0.50
C VAL A 81 15.57 -3.62 -0.90
N THR A 82 15.90 -4.47 0.06
CA THR A 82 16.11 -5.90 -0.20
C THR A 82 14.81 -6.57 -0.65
N ARG A 83 13.70 -6.24 0.02
CA ARG A 83 12.35 -6.76 -0.33
C ARG A 83 11.83 -6.15 -1.63
N ASP A 84 12.03 -4.84 -1.86
CA ASP A 84 11.69 -4.21 -3.15
C ASP A 84 12.45 -4.88 -4.30
N ARG A 85 13.75 -5.14 -4.17
CA ARG A 85 14.54 -5.86 -5.17
C ARG A 85 13.98 -7.27 -5.42
N ALA A 86 13.70 -8.03 -4.36
CA ALA A 86 13.15 -9.38 -4.48
C ALA A 86 11.78 -9.41 -5.19
N TYR A 87 10.92 -8.42 -4.90
CA TYR A 87 9.65 -8.24 -5.61
C TYR A 87 9.90 -7.99 -7.10
N ARG A 88 10.77 -7.04 -7.44
CA ARG A 88 11.07 -6.67 -8.83
C ARG A 88 11.69 -7.80 -9.63
N ASP A 89 12.60 -8.56 -9.02
CA ASP A 89 13.22 -9.72 -9.65
C ASP A 89 12.19 -10.81 -10.01
N SER A 90 11.10 -10.91 -9.24
CA SER A 90 10.05 -11.92 -9.42
C SER A 90 8.88 -11.44 -10.30
N ASN A 91 8.53 -10.15 -10.22
CA ASN A 91 7.29 -9.59 -10.80
C ASN A 91 7.53 -8.48 -11.83
N GLY A 92 8.75 -7.98 -11.96
CA GLY A 92 9.10 -6.80 -12.74
C GLY A 92 8.93 -5.49 -11.97
N ASP A 93 9.15 -4.39 -12.67
CA ASP A 93 9.26 -3.06 -12.06
C ASP A 93 7.91 -2.42 -11.65
N GLU A 94 6.79 -3.04 -12.01
CA GLU A 94 5.46 -2.51 -11.79
C GLU A 94 4.66 -3.45 -10.89
N GLY A 95 3.97 -2.90 -9.89
CA GLY A 95 2.95 -3.64 -9.18
C GLY A 95 2.65 -3.14 -7.77
N PHE A 96 2.36 -4.07 -6.86
CA PHE A 96 1.89 -3.79 -5.50
C PHE A 96 2.56 -4.77 -4.55
N SER A 97 3.64 -4.32 -3.91
CA SER A 97 4.54 -5.19 -3.13
C SER A 97 4.19 -5.26 -1.66
N ALA A 98 3.64 -4.19 -1.06
CA ALA A 98 3.40 -4.17 0.37
C ALA A 98 2.17 -3.42 0.85
N ILE A 99 1.50 -4.02 1.84
CA ILE A 99 0.51 -3.34 2.70
C ILE A 99 1.21 -2.89 3.98
N VAL A 100 1.01 -1.64 4.35
CA VAL A 100 1.63 -1.04 5.53
C VAL A 100 0.59 -0.77 6.60
N LEU A 101 0.91 -1.17 7.82
CA LEU A 101 0.05 -1.11 8.98
C LEU A 101 0.55 -0.05 9.96
N GLY A 102 -0.33 0.83 10.42
CA GLY A 102 0.01 1.88 11.37
C GLY A 102 0.20 1.31 12.78
N THR A 103 1.29 1.68 13.43
CA THR A 103 1.55 1.24 14.81
C THR A 103 2.11 2.38 15.66
N GLY A 104 1.87 2.29 16.98
CA GLY A 104 2.52 3.14 17.98
C GLY A 104 3.77 2.50 18.59
N ASN A 105 4.12 1.27 18.21
CA ASN A 105 5.25 0.53 18.79
C ASN A 105 5.76 -0.57 17.84
N ALA A 106 6.61 -0.19 16.87
CA ALA A 106 7.15 -1.15 15.90
C ALA A 106 8.06 -2.22 16.55
N ASP A 107 8.66 -1.93 17.71
CA ASP A 107 9.47 -2.90 18.46
C ASP A 107 8.63 -4.08 18.95
N ALA A 108 7.40 -3.82 19.42
CA ALA A 108 6.46 -4.87 19.82
C ALA A 108 5.99 -5.72 18.62
N ASP A 109 5.75 -5.07 17.48
CA ASP A 109 5.36 -5.76 16.25
C ASP A 109 6.47 -6.66 15.73
N HIS A 110 7.72 -6.20 15.74
CA HIS A 110 8.86 -7.02 15.37
C HIS A 110 9.00 -8.24 16.28
N ALA A 111 8.92 -8.06 17.61
CA ALA A 111 8.97 -9.18 18.55
C ALA A 111 7.86 -10.21 18.31
N ARG A 112 6.66 -9.73 17.95
CA ARG A 112 5.51 -10.57 17.61
C ARG A 112 5.73 -11.33 16.30
N TYR A 113 6.26 -10.68 15.26
CA TYR A 113 6.60 -11.32 13.99
C TYR A 113 7.69 -12.40 14.15
N VAL A 114 8.72 -12.12 14.95
CA VAL A 114 9.78 -13.10 15.27
C VAL A 114 9.19 -14.28 16.05
N GLY A 115 8.39 -14.02 17.10
CA GLY A 115 7.78 -15.07 17.91
C GLY A 115 6.82 -15.97 17.12
N ALA A 116 6.16 -15.43 16.09
CA ALA A 116 5.29 -16.18 15.19
C ALA A 116 6.02 -16.82 13.99
N GLY A 117 7.33 -16.57 13.82
CA GLY A 117 8.11 -17.11 12.71
C GLY A 117 7.81 -16.51 11.34
N ILE A 118 7.23 -15.31 11.30
CA ILE A 118 6.88 -14.59 10.04
C ILE A 118 7.74 -13.35 9.80
N SER A 119 8.73 -13.07 10.67
CA SER A 119 9.62 -11.92 10.51
C SER A 119 10.33 -11.96 9.16
N ALA A 120 10.26 -10.85 8.43
CA ALA A 120 10.83 -10.72 7.10
C ALA A 120 12.25 -10.10 7.09
N GLY A 121 12.85 -9.89 8.25
CA GLY A 121 14.18 -9.31 8.41
C GLY A 121 14.29 -8.42 9.65
N ASP A 122 15.45 -7.79 9.82
CA ASP A 122 15.69 -6.82 10.89
C ASP A 122 14.79 -5.58 10.76
N MET A 123 14.56 -4.89 11.88
CA MET A 123 13.85 -3.61 11.87
C MET A 123 14.63 -2.55 11.11
N LEU A 124 13.91 -1.61 10.47
CA LEU A 124 14.51 -0.47 9.79
C LEU A 124 14.07 0.84 10.43
N GLY A 125 15.03 1.61 10.96
CA GLY A 125 14.82 2.99 11.39
C GLY A 125 15.44 3.97 10.40
N PHE A 126 14.72 5.02 10.01
CA PHE A 126 15.26 6.07 9.14
C PHE A 126 14.60 7.42 9.35
N SER A 127 15.29 8.46 8.90
CA SER A 127 14.80 9.83 8.86
C SER A 127 15.01 10.44 7.48
N ARG A 128 14.11 11.33 7.08
CA ARG A 128 14.25 12.10 5.84
C ARG A 128 13.81 13.54 6.04
N ALA A 129 14.48 14.44 5.32
CA ALA A 129 14.06 15.82 5.25
C ALA A 129 12.67 15.92 4.63
N PHE A 130 11.88 16.83 5.16
CA PHE A 130 10.57 17.18 4.68
C PHE A 130 10.51 18.69 4.54
N THR A 131 10.05 19.18 3.39
CA THR A 131 9.87 20.62 3.16
C THR A 131 8.40 20.90 2.92
N ASP A 132 7.82 21.81 3.71
CA ASP A 132 6.43 22.23 3.54
C ASP A 132 6.25 23.19 2.35
N PRO A 133 5.00 23.50 1.93
CA PRO A 133 4.75 24.47 0.86
C PRO A 133 5.25 25.89 1.14
N ALA A 134 5.51 26.25 2.40
CA ALA A 134 6.09 27.53 2.80
C ALA A 134 7.64 27.52 2.77
N GLY A 135 8.25 26.39 2.39
CA GLY A 135 9.71 26.22 2.32
C GLY A 135 10.36 25.89 3.66
N LYS A 136 9.59 25.62 4.71
CA LYS A 136 10.12 25.21 6.02
C LYS A 136 10.54 23.75 5.97
N SER A 137 11.78 23.48 6.37
CA SER A 137 12.32 22.12 6.48
C SER A 137 12.11 21.56 7.90
N ASP A 138 11.72 20.30 7.97
CA ASP A 138 11.59 19.48 9.18
C ASP A 138 12.10 18.05 8.89
N ILE A 139 12.16 17.19 9.90
CA ILE A 139 12.65 15.80 9.77
C ILE A 139 11.52 14.83 10.09
N ALA A 140 11.07 14.07 9.11
CA ALA A 140 10.21 12.92 9.35
C ALA A 140 11.06 11.70 9.73
N SER A 141 10.63 10.94 10.75
CA SER A 141 11.36 9.76 11.24
C SER A 141 10.42 8.57 11.45
N PHE A 142 10.88 7.38 11.09
CA PHE A 142 10.08 6.17 11.03
C PHE A 142 10.84 4.97 11.60
N LYS A 143 10.11 4.00 12.15
CA LYS A 143 10.58 2.65 12.46
C LYS A 143 9.67 1.63 11.78
N LEU A 144 10.26 0.63 11.13
CA LEU A 144 9.55 -0.40 10.39
C LEU A 144 9.86 -1.79 10.95
N ALA A 145 8.83 -2.63 11.02
CA ALA A 145 8.94 -4.06 11.34
C ALA A 145 8.28 -4.88 10.22
N PHE A 146 8.99 -5.88 9.66
CA PHE A 146 8.57 -6.55 8.43
C PHE A 146 8.02 -7.96 8.69
N ALA A 147 6.97 -8.33 7.95
CA ALA A 147 6.33 -9.65 7.97
C ALA A 147 6.13 -10.19 6.55
N ALA A 148 6.46 -11.46 6.31
CA ALA A 148 6.22 -12.13 5.04
C ALA A 148 5.91 -13.61 5.25
N GLY A 149 5.26 -14.24 4.27
CA GLY A 149 5.05 -15.68 4.29
C GLY A 149 6.36 -16.44 4.11
N ALA A 150 6.42 -17.67 4.62
CA ALA A 150 7.60 -18.52 4.43
C ALA A 150 7.86 -18.84 2.95
N GLU A 151 6.79 -19.00 2.17
CA GLU A 151 6.81 -19.32 0.73
C GLU A 151 6.53 -18.08 -0.14
N ALA A 152 5.71 -17.13 0.35
CA ALA A 152 5.40 -15.87 -0.34
C ALA A 152 6.54 -14.87 -0.14
N THR A 153 7.46 -14.80 -1.11
CA THR A 153 8.68 -14.01 -1.01
C THR A 153 8.55 -12.59 -1.53
N ASP A 154 7.53 -12.30 -2.35
CA ASP A 154 7.39 -11.07 -3.11
C ASP A 154 6.38 -10.08 -2.51
N ALA A 155 5.17 -10.52 -2.14
CA ALA A 155 4.21 -9.69 -1.41
C ALA A 155 4.44 -9.76 0.10
N PHE A 156 4.55 -8.62 0.77
CA PHE A 156 4.84 -8.55 2.21
C PHE A 156 3.98 -7.51 2.94
N LEU A 157 3.99 -7.57 4.26
CA LEU A 157 3.38 -6.57 5.13
C LEU A 157 4.44 -5.97 6.03
N PHE A 158 4.26 -4.73 6.48
CA PHE A 158 5.09 -4.20 7.55
C PHE A 158 4.33 -3.21 8.42
N ALA A 159 4.69 -3.17 9.70
CA ALA A 159 4.21 -2.16 10.63
C ALA A 159 5.11 -0.92 10.54
N CYS A 160 4.50 0.26 10.53
CA CYS A 160 5.16 1.56 10.43
C CYS A 160 4.81 2.42 11.65
N GLU A 161 5.81 2.70 12.47
CA GLU A 161 5.73 3.68 13.55
C GLU A 161 6.26 5.02 13.04
N ARG A 162 5.41 6.04 13.00
CA ARG A 162 5.78 7.41 12.69
C ARG A 162 6.37 8.09 13.93
N VAL A 163 7.65 7.86 14.22
CA VAL A 163 8.37 8.41 15.38
C VAL A 163 8.34 9.94 15.41
N ASN A 164 8.53 10.57 14.26
CA ASN A 164 8.28 12.00 14.09
C ASN A 164 7.54 12.23 12.77
N ALA A 165 6.34 12.78 12.86
CA ALA A 165 5.54 13.17 11.70
C ALA A 165 5.26 14.68 11.78
N PRO A 166 5.91 15.49 10.92
CA PRO A 166 5.62 16.91 10.84
C PRO A 166 4.12 17.13 10.59
N ASP A 167 3.53 18.05 11.36
CA ASP A 167 2.16 18.50 11.17
C ASP A 167 2.12 19.44 9.96
N VAL A 168 1.52 18.96 8.88
CA VAL A 168 1.56 19.60 7.57
C VAL A 168 0.15 19.60 7.02
N ASP A 169 -0.30 20.77 6.59
CA ASP A 169 -1.53 20.87 5.83
C ASP A 169 -1.39 20.15 4.48
N ARG A 170 -2.08 19.02 4.37
CA ARG A 170 -2.16 18.20 3.14
C ARG A 170 -3.48 18.39 2.41
N THR A 171 -4.33 19.35 2.80
CA THR A 171 -5.69 19.52 2.26
C THR A 171 -5.70 19.62 0.74
N ALA A 172 -4.77 20.39 0.16
CA ALA A 172 -4.65 20.51 -1.30
C ALA A 172 -4.21 19.19 -1.99
N LEU A 173 -3.41 18.37 -1.31
CA LEU A 173 -2.96 17.07 -1.83
C LEU A 173 -4.04 15.98 -1.72
N GLN A 174 -5.09 16.21 -0.94
CA GLN A 174 -6.22 15.29 -0.74
C GLN A 174 -7.44 15.61 -1.62
N ALA A 175 -7.42 16.74 -2.34
CA ALA A 175 -8.54 17.21 -3.16
C ALA A 175 -8.55 16.56 -4.55
N HIS A 176 -8.89 15.27 -4.64
CA HIS A 176 -8.86 14.51 -5.89
C HIS A 176 -10.06 14.80 -6.80
N ALA A 177 -9.80 15.01 -8.09
CA ALA A 177 -10.85 15.28 -9.08
C ALA A 177 -11.74 14.05 -9.33
N ASN A 178 -11.21 12.84 -9.10
CA ASN A 178 -11.98 11.60 -9.18
C ASN A 178 -12.93 11.38 -7.98
N GLY A 179 -12.85 12.24 -6.96
CA GLY A 179 -13.69 12.17 -5.77
C GLY A 179 -13.29 11.12 -4.74
N ALA A 180 -12.13 10.47 -4.88
CA ALA A 180 -11.63 9.50 -3.92
C ALA A 180 -11.30 10.16 -2.58
N THR A 181 -11.75 9.57 -1.48
CA THR A 181 -11.58 10.09 -0.11
C THR A 181 -10.82 9.15 0.81
N GLY A 182 -10.73 7.87 0.47
CA GLY A 182 -10.12 6.85 1.32
C GLY A 182 -10.01 5.48 0.65
N ILE A 183 -9.35 4.56 1.34
CA ILE A 183 -9.26 3.14 0.95
C ILE A 183 -10.18 2.35 1.87
N VAL A 184 -11.07 1.56 1.28
CA VAL A 184 -12.04 0.77 2.06
C VAL A 184 -11.78 -0.73 2.00
N GLU A 185 -11.09 -1.20 0.97
CA GLU A 185 -10.73 -2.60 0.86
C GLU A 185 -9.46 -2.78 0.02
N ILE A 186 -8.55 -3.63 0.48
CA ILE A 186 -7.45 -4.18 -0.31
C ILE A 186 -7.75 -5.63 -0.60
N LEU A 187 -7.49 -6.05 -1.84
CA LEU A 187 -7.74 -7.40 -2.27
C LEU A 187 -6.44 -8.08 -2.65
N ALA A 188 -6.18 -9.19 -1.98
CA ALA A 188 -5.15 -10.14 -2.34
C ALA A 188 -5.75 -11.36 -3.02
N ILE A 189 -4.98 -11.96 -3.91
CA ILE A 189 -5.28 -13.26 -4.54
C ILE A 189 -4.31 -14.28 -3.97
N SER A 190 -4.82 -15.49 -3.68
CA SER A 190 -4.04 -16.64 -3.26
C SER A 190 -4.67 -17.92 -3.79
N ASP A 191 -3.87 -18.88 -4.25
CA ASP A 191 -4.36 -20.23 -4.58
C ASP A 191 -4.73 -21.05 -3.33
N ALA A 192 -4.30 -20.59 -2.16
CA ALA A 192 -4.64 -21.19 -0.88
C ALA A 192 -4.95 -20.11 0.18
N PRO A 193 -6.09 -19.39 0.08
CA PRO A 193 -6.41 -18.26 0.96
C PRO A 193 -6.29 -18.58 2.46
N GLY A 194 -6.73 -19.79 2.87
CA GLY A 194 -6.65 -20.23 4.26
C GLY A 194 -5.22 -20.35 4.82
N LYS A 195 -4.19 -20.54 3.97
CA LYS A 195 -2.79 -20.53 4.42
C LYS A 195 -2.28 -19.14 4.77
N GLN A 196 -2.91 -18.09 4.24
CA GLN A 196 -2.53 -16.70 4.49
C GLN A 196 -3.04 -16.18 5.84
N HIS A 197 -3.96 -16.92 6.47
CA HIS A 197 -4.54 -16.56 7.76
C HIS A 197 -3.49 -16.23 8.80
N GLY A 198 -2.55 -17.15 9.05
CA GLY A 198 -1.53 -16.96 10.09
C GLY A 198 -0.62 -15.76 9.85
N LEU A 199 -0.24 -15.51 8.58
CA LEU A 199 0.54 -14.33 8.22
C LEU A 199 -0.24 -13.04 8.51
N ILE A 200 -1.46 -12.94 8.00
CA ILE A 200 -2.24 -11.71 8.05
C ILE A 200 -2.76 -11.44 9.46
N SER A 201 -3.35 -12.44 10.14
CA SER A 201 -3.89 -12.29 11.49
C SER A 201 -2.82 -11.87 12.49
N VAL A 202 -1.61 -12.42 12.33
CA VAL A 202 -0.46 -11.94 13.08
C VAL A 202 -0.14 -10.52 12.60
N ALA A 203 0.19 -10.27 11.33
CA ALA A 203 0.57 -8.93 10.85
C ALA A 203 -0.31 -7.79 11.39
N VAL A 204 -1.64 -7.94 11.34
CA VAL A 204 -2.63 -6.93 11.74
C VAL A 204 -2.86 -6.84 13.26
N ASP A 205 -2.22 -7.69 14.07
CA ASP A 205 -2.42 -7.83 15.52
C ASP A 205 -3.87 -8.12 15.92
N ASP A 206 -4.52 -9.01 15.16
CA ASP A 206 -5.85 -9.51 15.49
C ASP A 206 -5.95 -11.02 15.20
N PRO A 207 -5.74 -11.86 16.22
CA PRO A 207 -5.86 -13.31 16.13
C PRO A 207 -7.27 -13.80 15.76
N ALA A 208 -8.30 -12.95 15.86
CA ALA A 208 -9.69 -13.24 15.53
C ALA A 208 -10.13 -12.57 14.21
N ALA A 209 -9.19 -12.00 13.43
CA ALA A 209 -9.49 -11.18 12.26
C ALA A 209 -10.19 -11.93 11.14
N ASP A 210 -10.04 -13.26 10.99
CA ASP A 210 -10.76 -14.00 9.94
C ASP A 210 -12.23 -14.21 10.32
N ARG A 211 -12.97 -13.12 10.17
CA ARG A 211 -14.43 -13.13 10.20
C ARG A 211 -14.90 -13.42 8.78
N GLN A 212 -15.24 -14.68 8.54
CA GLN A 212 -15.89 -15.16 7.31
C GLN A 212 -15.00 -15.14 6.06
N GLY A 213 -14.31 -16.25 5.80
CA GLY A 213 -13.92 -16.65 4.44
C GLY A 213 -12.80 -15.82 3.81
N GLY A 214 -11.81 -15.37 4.61
CA GLY A 214 -10.63 -14.67 4.10
C GLY A 214 -10.71 -13.16 4.16
N ARG A 215 -11.62 -12.58 4.96
CA ARG A 215 -11.71 -11.14 5.20
C ARG A 215 -11.16 -10.79 6.58
N PHE A 216 -10.27 -9.80 6.62
CA PHE A 216 -9.55 -9.30 7.79
C PHE A 216 -9.91 -7.81 7.99
N PRO A 217 -10.84 -7.49 8.90
CA PRO A 217 -11.20 -6.11 9.18
C PRO A 217 -10.04 -5.35 9.84
N LEU A 218 -9.72 -4.18 9.31
CA LEU A 218 -8.84 -3.19 9.94
C LEU A 218 -9.72 -2.04 10.49
N PRO A 219 -9.21 -1.19 11.39
CA PRO A 219 -9.94 -0.04 11.89
C PRO A 219 -10.51 0.92 10.83
N ASN A 220 -9.86 1.04 9.66
CA ASN A 220 -10.21 1.99 8.59
C ASN A 220 -10.42 1.36 7.20
N ALA A 221 -10.19 0.07 7.03
CA ALA A 221 -10.33 -0.64 5.76
C ALA A 221 -10.54 -2.14 6.00
N ASP A 222 -10.82 -2.92 4.95
CA ASP A 222 -10.73 -4.37 4.98
C ASP A 222 -9.52 -4.87 4.17
N LEU A 223 -8.93 -5.98 4.58
CA LEU A 223 -8.05 -6.79 3.74
C LEU A 223 -8.76 -8.11 3.41
N SER A 224 -9.02 -8.36 2.13
CA SER A 224 -9.69 -9.58 1.65
C SER A 224 -8.72 -10.44 0.85
N VAL A 225 -8.70 -11.74 1.13
CA VAL A 225 -7.93 -12.75 0.37
C VAL A 225 -8.91 -13.65 -0.37
N LEU A 226 -8.86 -13.60 -1.70
CA LEU A 226 -9.73 -14.38 -2.58
C LEU A 226 -8.93 -15.43 -3.35
N ASP A 227 -9.58 -16.52 -3.76
CA ASP A 227 -9.04 -17.34 -4.84
C ASP A 227 -9.24 -16.65 -6.20
N GLY A 228 -8.54 -17.14 -7.22
CA GLY A 228 -8.62 -16.56 -8.57
C GLY A 228 -10.04 -16.51 -9.15
N PRO A 229 -10.81 -17.62 -9.12
CA PRO A 229 -12.20 -17.62 -9.58
C PRO A 229 -13.09 -16.59 -8.88
N ALA A 230 -12.99 -16.44 -7.55
CA ALA A 230 -13.76 -15.46 -6.79
C ALA A 230 -13.38 -14.02 -7.16
N PHE A 231 -12.09 -13.73 -7.35
CA PHE A 231 -11.63 -12.42 -7.81
C PHE A 231 -12.17 -12.08 -9.21
N THR A 232 -12.05 -13.02 -10.16
CA THR A 232 -12.56 -12.83 -11.53
C THR A 232 -14.08 -12.68 -11.55
N ALA A 233 -14.82 -13.47 -10.77
CA ALA A 233 -16.27 -13.33 -10.67
C ALA A 233 -16.68 -11.97 -10.10
N ARG A 234 -15.90 -11.40 -9.18
CA ARG A 234 -16.22 -10.14 -8.51
C ARG A 234 -15.96 -8.91 -9.38
N PHE A 235 -14.85 -8.87 -10.14
CA PHE A 235 -14.47 -7.66 -10.89
C PHE A 235 -14.41 -7.84 -12.41
N GLY A 236 -14.62 -9.05 -12.94
CA GLY A 236 -14.45 -9.33 -14.37
C GLY A 236 -13.00 -9.21 -14.85
N LEU A 237 -12.03 -9.22 -13.92
CA LEU A 237 -10.60 -9.12 -14.20
C LEU A 237 -9.94 -10.49 -14.16
N PRO A 238 -8.93 -10.76 -15.01
CA PRO A 238 -8.18 -12.00 -14.94
C PRO A 238 -7.42 -12.06 -13.61
N ALA A 239 -7.49 -13.21 -12.94
CA ALA A 239 -6.77 -13.45 -11.69
C ALA A 239 -5.26 -13.70 -11.87
N GLY A 240 -4.69 -13.53 -13.07
CA GLY A 240 -3.25 -13.69 -13.32
C GLY A 240 -2.74 -15.13 -13.13
N ALA A 241 -1.41 -15.26 -13.00
CA ALA A 241 -0.75 -16.53 -12.74
C ALA A 241 -0.98 -17.01 -11.28
N PRO A 242 -0.84 -18.33 -11.03
CA PRO A 242 -0.80 -18.92 -9.70
C PRO A 242 0.12 -18.16 -8.75
N THR A 243 -0.27 -18.05 -7.48
CA THR A 243 0.44 -17.26 -6.48
C THR A 243 0.08 -17.70 -5.06
N ASP A 244 1.09 -17.70 -4.18
CA ASP A 244 0.84 -17.87 -2.75
C ASP A 244 0.11 -16.66 -2.17
N LEU A 245 0.54 -15.45 -2.54
CA LEU A 245 -0.11 -14.20 -2.15
C LEU A 245 0.29 -13.09 -3.13
N ARG A 246 -0.69 -12.42 -3.74
CA ARG A 246 -0.45 -11.22 -4.55
C ARG A 246 -1.51 -10.17 -4.27
N PHE A 247 -1.10 -8.95 -3.96
CA PHE A 247 -2.04 -7.82 -3.88
C PHE A 247 -2.47 -7.41 -5.29
N ALA A 248 -3.78 -7.37 -5.53
CA ALA A 248 -4.35 -7.32 -6.87
C ALA A 248 -5.28 -6.13 -7.12
N ALA A 249 -5.96 -5.63 -6.08
CA ALA A 249 -6.84 -4.48 -6.23
C ALA A 249 -6.92 -3.60 -4.98
N VAL A 250 -7.24 -2.33 -5.21
CA VAL A 250 -7.53 -1.33 -4.18
C VAL A 250 -8.91 -0.75 -4.45
N VAL A 251 -9.78 -0.78 -3.44
CA VAL A 251 -11.11 -0.19 -3.49
C VAL A 251 -11.09 1.15 -2.77
N PHE A 252 -11.36 2.20 -3.51
CA PHE A 252 -11.46 3.57 -3.02
C PHE A 252 -12.91 3.94 -2.73
N SER A 253 -13.14 4.63 -1.61
CA SER A 253 -14.41 5.32 -1.39
C SER A 253 -14.45 6.59 -2.24
N VAL A 254 -15.53 6.79 -2.97
CA VAL A 254 -15.83 8.06 -3.66
C VAL A 254 -17.15 8.64 -3.19
N GLY A 255 -17.25 9.97 -3.16
CA GLY A 255 -18.50 10.64 -2.79
C GLY A 255 -19.57 10.65 -3.91
N ASN A 256 -19.16 10.39 -5.15
CA ASN A 256 -20.07 10.33 -6.28
C ASN A 256 -19.50 9.51 -7.46
N ALA A 257 -20.05 8.32 -7.72
CA ALA A 257 -19.59 7.44 -8.81
C ALA A 257 -19.73 8.09 -10.19
N HIS A 258 -20.77 8.89 -10.41
CA HIS A 258 -20.96 9.58 -11.69
C HIS A 258 -19.88 10.64 -11.95
N VAL A 259 -19.39 11.35 -10.92
CA VAL A 259 -18.22 12.25 -11.04
C VAL A 259 -16.99 11.46 -11.50
N THR A 260 -16.70 10.34 -10.83
CA THR A 260 -15.57 9.48 -11.17
C THR A 260 -15.67 8.94 -12.60
N SER A 261 -16.80 8.34 -12.98
CA SER A 261 -16.98 7.75 -14.32
C SER A 261 -16.85 8.79 -15.43
N ARG A 262 -17.45 9.99 -15.27
CA ARG A 262 -17.27 11.08 -16.25
C ARG A 262 -15.83 11.53 -16.38
N LEU A 263 -15.10 11.64 -15.26
CA LEU A 263 -13.69 12.02 -15.30
C LEU A 263 -12.86 10.98 -16.05
N LEU A 264 -13.06 9.69 -15.74
CA LEU A 264 -12.34 8.60 -16.41
C LEU A 264 -12.63 8.59 -17.91
N ALA A 265 -13.90 8.76 -18.31
CA ALA A 265 -14.29 8.87 -19.71
C ALA A 265 -13.67 10.09 -20.41
N ALA A 266 -13.69 11.27 -19.77
CA ALA A 266 -13.09 12.48 -20.30
C ALA A 266 -11.56 12.34 -20.48
N ASN A 267 -10.90 11.59 -19.60
CA ASN A 267 -9.47 11.31 -19.66
C ASN A 267 -9.14 10.07 -20.53
N SER A 268 -10.11 9.50 -21.25
CA SER A 268 -9.94 8.31 -22.09
C SER A 268 -9.38 7.09 -21.32
N VAL A 269 -9.68 7.00 -20.02
CA VAL A 269 -9.35 5.83 -19.20
C VAL A 269 -10.43 4.76 -19.38
N GLN A 270 -10.02 3.62 -19.96
CA GLN A 270 -10.88 2.45 -20.04
C GLN A 270 -11.27 1.96 -18.64
N HIS A 271 -12.57 1.76 -18.44
CA HIS A 271 -13.14 1.25 -17.21
C HIS A 271 -14.38 0.40 -17.52
N ASP A 272 -14.61 -0.58 -16.66
CA ASP A 272 -15.78 -1.47 -16.69
C ASP A 272 -16.67 -1.14 -15.48
N ILE A 273 -17.94 -1.54 -15.52
CA ILE A 273 -18.86 -1.44 -14.37
C ILE A 273 -19.19 -2.85 -13.87
N ALA A 274 -18.98 -3.10 -12.59
CA ALA A 274 -19.29 -4.36 -11.92
C ALA A 274 -20.16 -4.10 -10.69
N GLY A 275 -21.48 -4.28 -10.82
CA GLY A 275 -22.42 -3.87 -9.77
C GLY A 275 -22.37 -2.36 -9.54
N ASN A 276 -22.00 -1.93 -8.33
CA ASN A 276 -21.83 -0.52 -7.97
C ASN A 276 -20.37 -0.03 -8.08
N ASP A 277 -19.46 -0.89 -8.54
CA ASP A 277 -18.04 -0.61 -8.61
C ASP A 277 -17.65 -0.17 -10.03
N ILE A 278 -16.86 0.91 -10.13
CA ILE A 278 -16.15 1.29 -11.36
C ILE A 278 -14.78 0.65 -11.33
N VAL A 279 -14.52 -0.25 -12.29
CA VAL A 279 -13.33 -1.10 -12.32
C VAL A 279 -12.34 -0.58 -13.35
N VAL A 280 -11.18 -0.13 -12.89
CA VAL A 280 -10.04 0.26 -13.75
C VAL A 280 -8.97 -0.81 -13.69
N ARG A 281 -8.62 -1.36 -14.86
CA ARG A 281 -7.59 -2.39 -14.99
C ARG A 281 -6.21 -1.86 -14.57
N PRO A 282 -5.31 -2.73 -14.08
CA PRO A 282 -3.92 -2.36 -13.88
C PRO A 282 -3.30 -1.82 -15.18
N ALA A 283 -2.46 -0.81 -15.05
CA ALA A 283 -1.65 -0.22 -16.12
C ALA A 283 -0.32 0.25 -15.53
N PRO A 284 0.73 0.48 -16.35
CA PRO A 284 1.99 1.03 -15.87
C PRO A 284 1.78 2.29 -15.02
N GLY A 285 2.44 2.37 -13.87
CA GLY A 285 2.33 3.47 -12.90
C GLY A 285 1.13 3.38 -11.95
N GLN A 286 0.31 2.33 -12.02
CA GLN A 286 -0.87 2.12 -11.17
C GLN A 286 -0.64 1.03 -10.11
N GLY A 287 0.18 0.03 -10.42
CA GLY A 287 0.50 -1.09 -9.53
C GLY A 287 -0.58 -2.18 -9.38
N ALA A 288 -1.85 -1.81 -9.28
CA ALA A 288 -2.96 -2.73 -9.04
C ALA A 288 -4.23 -2.35 -9.83
N ALA A 289 -5.28 -3.17 -9.79
CA ALA A 289 -6.59 -2.75 -10.26
C ALA A 289 -7.17 -1.70 -9.30
N PHE A 290 -7.70 -0.60 -9.83
CA PHE A 290 -8.31 0.46 -9.01
C PHE A 290 -9.81 0.40 -9.16
N ILE A 291 -10.50 0.24 -8.03
CA ILE A 291 -11.94 0.10 -7.96
C ILE A 291 -12.49 1.34 -7.25
N PHE A 292 -13.43 2.05 -7.85
CA PHE A 292 -14.08 3.20 -7.21
C PHE A 292 -15.50 2.80 -6.82
N ARG A 293 -15.79 2.92 -5.52
CA ARG A 293 -17.08 2.56 -4.93
C ARG A 293 -17.70 3.78 -4.28
N GLU A 294 -18.91 4.13 -4.69
CA GLU A 294 -19.68 5.16 -4.01
C GLU A 294 -20.11 4.67 -2.63
N ILE A 295 -19.75 5.43 -1.60
CA ILE A 295 -20.17 5.16 -0.21
C ILE A 295 -21.14 6.26 0.22
N PRO A 296 -22.39 5.90 0.60
CA PRO A 296 -23.41 6.86 1.02
C PRO A 296 -23.04 7.68 2.25
#